data_AF-A0AAU7ZN60-F1
#
_entry.id   AF-A0AAU7ZN60-F1
#
_cell.length_a   1.000
_cell.length_b   1.000
_cell.length_c   1.000
_cell.angle_alpha   90.00
_cell.angle_beta   90.00
_cell.angle_gamma   90.00
#
_symmetry.space_group_name_H-M   'P 1'
#
loop_
_entity.id
_entity.type
_entity.pdbx_description
1 polymer ?
#
loop_
_entity_poly.entity_id
_entity_poly.type
_entity_poly.pdbx_seq_one_letter_code
_entity_poly.pdbx_strand_id
1 'polypeptide(L)'
;MKKDALTNALLGVIAIALIVIAARPYVSPAPVAADSSPAHAFYIEPGVQNLRYPDGTGQVYGKVVVDLRSGKIWGFPTGTVDPYPSYPLDSKPSVSKPFALGRYAFEDTEK
;
A
#
# COMPACT_ATOMS: atom_id res chain seq x y z
N MET A 1 -24.07 2.26 -56.13
CA MET A 1 -25.17 1.45 -55.57
C MET A 1 -24.71 0.13 -54.95
N LYS A 2 -24.10 -0.84 -55.67
CA LYS A 2 -23.67 -2.13 -55.05
C LYS A 2 -22.54 -2.00 -54.01
N LYS A 3 -21.58 -1.07 -54.20
CA LYS A 3 -20.51 -0.79 -53.22
C LYS A 3 -21.06 -0.14 -51.94
N ASP A 4 -22.06 0.73 -52.07
CA ASP A 4 -22.68 1.42 -50.93
C ASP A 4 -23.48 0.48 -50.04
N ALA A 5 -24.17 -0.51 -50.62
CA ALA A 5 -24.90 -1.52 -49.86
C ALA A 5 -23.96 -2.40 -49.01
N LEU A 6 -22.79 -2.76 -49.56
CA LEU A 6 -21.78 -3.54 -48.83
C LEU A 6 -21.15 -2.72 -47.71
N THR A 7 -20.80 -1.46 -47.97
CA THR A 7 -20.26 -0.54 -46.97
C THR A 7 -21.26 -0.29 -45.84
N ASN A 8 -22.54 -0.07 -46.16
CA ASN A 8 -23.58 0.12 -45.15
C ASN A 8 -23.83 -1.14 -44.32
N ALA A 9 -23.76 -2.33 -44.92
CA ALA A 9 -23.85 -3.59 -44.20
C ALA A 9 -22.68 -3.77 -43.21
N LEU A 10 -21.46 -3.47 -43.65
CA LEU A 10 -20.26 -3.49 -42.79
C LEU A 10 -20.36 -2.49 -41.64
N LEU A 11 -20.82 -1.27 -41.91
CA LEU A 11 -21.06 -0.26 -40.88
C LEU A 11 -22.13 -0.70 -39.88
N GLY A 12 -23.19 -1.36 -40.35
CA GLY A 12 -24.22 -1.95 -39.49
C GLY A 12 -23.66 -3.02 -38.56
N VAL A 13 -22.82 -3.92 -39.07
CA VAL A 13 -22.15 -4.96 -38.26
C VAL A 13 -21.25 -4.34 -37.20
N ILE A 14 -20.47 -3.32 -37.57
CA ILE A 14 -19.59 -2.60 -36.63
C ILE A 14 -20.42 -1.91 -35.55
N ALA A 15 -21.51 -1.24 -35.93
CA ALA A 15 -22.38 -0.55 -34.97
C ALA A 15 -22.98 -1.53 -33.95
N ILE A 16 -23.44 -2.71 -34.39
CA ILE A 16 -23.97 -3.74 -33.49
C ILE A 16 -22.86 -4.27 -32.56
N ALA A 17 -21.66 -4.55 -33.09
CA ALA A 17 -20.54 -5.01 -32.28
C ALA A 17 -20.14 -3.99 -31.19
N LEU A 18 -20.13 -2.69 -31.54
CA LEU A 18 -19.84 -1.61 -30.59
C LEU A 18 -20.90 -1.51 -29.49
N ILE A 19 -22.18 -1.66 -29.82
CA ILE A 19 -23.27 -1.68 -28.84
C ILE A 19 -23.09 -2.84 -27.85
N VAL A 20 -22.75 -4.03 -28.34
CA VAL A 20 -22.51 -5.21 -27.49
C VAL A 20 -21.34 -4.98 -26.54
N ILE A 21 -20.24 -4.39 -27.01
CA ILE A 21 -19.08 -4.06 -26.17
C ILE A 21 -19.44 -3.00 -25.13
N ALA A 22 -20.19 -1.96 -25.52
CA ALA A 22 -20.63 -0.90 -24.62
C ALA A 22 -21.64 -1.39 -23.57
N ALA A 23 -22.44 -2.42 -23.89
CA ALA A 23 -23.38 -3.04 -22.98
C ALA A 23 -22.73 -4.02 -21.98
N ARG A 24 -21.54 -4.56 -22.30
CA ARG A 24 -20.79 -5.52 -21.47
C ARG A 24 -20.71 -5.15 -19.98
N PRO A 25 -20.39 -3.91 -19.55
CA PRO A 25 -20.34 -3.55 -18.13
C PRO A 25 -21.68 -3.66 -17.39
N TYR A 26 -22.82 -3.62 -18.09
CA TYR A 26 -24.15 -3.74 -17.47
C TYR A 26 -24.61 -5.20 -17.30
N VAL A 27 -24.21 -6.08 -18.22
CA VAL A 27 -24.58 -7.52 -18.19
C VAL A 27 -23.52 -8.40 -17.52
N SER A 28 -22.27 -7.97 -17.50
CA SER A 28 -21.16 -8.62 -16.80
C SER A 28 -20.28 -7.54 -16.19
N PRO A 29 -20.76 -6.87 -15.11
CA PRO A 29 -19.90 -5.95 -14.37
C PRO A 29 -18.66 -6.75 -13.95
N ALA A 30 -17.49 -6.17 -14.20
CA ALA A 30 -16.27 -6.74 -13.66
C ALA A 30 -16.49 -6.90 -12.14
N PRO A 31 -16.28 -8.09 -11.56
CA PRO A 31 -16.35 -8.24 -10.13
C PRO A 31 -15.29 -7.29 -9.57
N VAL A 32 -15.75 -6.18 -8.99
CA VAL A 32 -14.88 -5.33 -8.20
C VAL A 32 -14.60 -6.16 -6.98
N ALA A 33 -13.44 -6.82 -6.97
CA ALA A 33 -12.92 -7.37 -5.75
C ALA A 33 -12.85 -6.19 -4.79
N ALA A 34 -13.70 -6.20 -3.76
CA ALA A 34 -13.45 -5.42 -2.55
C ALA A 34 -12.27 -6.07 -1.80
N ASP A 35 -11.18 -6.35 -2.51
CA ASP A 35 -9.91 -6.60 -1.89
C ASP A 35 -9.52 -5.24 -1.34
N SER A 36 -9.84 -5.03 -0.07
CA SER A 36 -9.00 -4.24 0.80
C SER A 36 -7.62 -4.89 0.74
N SER A 37 -6.86 -4.66 -0.34
CA SER A 37 -5.42 -4.65 -0.25
C SER A 37 -5.15 -3.82 0.99
N PRO A 38 -4.50 -4.35 2.05
CA PRO A 38 -4.15 -3.50 3.15
C PRO A 38 -3.30 -2.40 2.51
N ALA A 39 -3.87 -1.19 2.44
CA ALA A 39 -3.20 -0.03 1.85
C ALA A 39 -1.87 0.25 2.57
N HIS A 40 -1.66 -0.42 3.71
CA HIS A 40 -0.54 -0.32 4.61
C HIS A 40 -0.07 -1.74 4.90
N ALA A 41 0.90 -2.22 4.11
CA ALA A 41 1.64 -3.44 4.41
C ALA A 41 2.67 -3.18 5.53
N PHE A 42 2.31 -2.38 6.53
CA PHE A 42 3.20 -2.03 7.63
C PHE A 42 2.85 -2.90 8.83
N TYR A 43 3.83 -3.64 9.32
CA TYR A 43 3.75 -4.33 10.60
C TYR A 43 4.43 -3.46 11.67
N ILE A 44 3.72 -3.19 12.76
CA ILE A 44 4.24 -2.43 13.90
C ILE A 44 4.52 -3.43 15.02
N GLU A 45 5.77 -3.50 15.46
CA GLU A 45 6.12 -4.42 16.55
C GLU A 45 5.45 -4.00 17.86
N PRO A 46 4.99 -4.98 18.66
CA PRO A 46 4.42 -4.71 19.97
C PRO A 46 5.49 -4.16 20.92
N GLY A 47 5.06 -3.25 21.81
CA GLY A 47 5.93 -2.63 22.79
C GLY A 47 6.78 -1.47 22.25
N VAL A 48 7.71 -1.03 23.10
CA VAL A 48 8.75 -0.04 22.78
C VAL A 48 10.09 -0.71 23.04
N GLN A 49 11.03 -0.55 22.11
CA GLN A 49 12.35 -1.17 22.20
C GLN A 49 13.43 -0.09 22.28
N ASN A 50 14.58 -0.44 22.83
CA ASN A 50 15.75 0.43 22.79
C ASN A 50 16.46 0.25 21.44
N LEU A 51 16.23 1.21 20.54
CA LEU A 51 16.72 1.20 19.16
C LEU A 51 18.08 1.87 19.09
N ARG A 52 19.01 1.30 18.31
CA ARG A 52 20.32 1.91 18.06
C ARG A 52 20.33 2.56 16.68
N TYR A 53 20.84 3.77 16.58
CA TYR A 53 21.04 4.39 15.28
C TYR A 53 22.12 3.61 14.50
N PRO A 54 21.93 3.33 13.20
CA PRO A 54 22.90 2.56 12.41
C PRO A 54 24.29 3.22 12.30
N ASP A 55 24.34 4.54 12.43
CA ASP A 55 25.57 5.34 12.42
C ASP A 55 26.34 5.30 13.75
N GLY A 56 25.81 4.61 14.77
CA GLY A 56 26.41 4.50 16.09
C GLY A 56 26.33 5.76 16.95
N THR A 57 25.60 6.80 16.52
CA THR A 57 25.51 8.09 17.23
C THR A 57 24.77 8.01 18.57
N GLY A 58 23.98 6.96 18.79
CA GLY A 58 23.31 6.75 20.07
C GLY A 58 22.25 5.67 20.05
N GLN A 59 21.45 5.67 21.11
CA GLN A 59 20.31 4.78 21.30
C GLN A 59 19.08 5.59 21.74
N VAL A 60 17.90 5.14 21.34
CA VAL A 60 16.63 5.81 21.63
C VAL A 60 15.52 4.78 21.81
N TYR A 61 14.62 5.01 22.77
CA TYR A 61 13.40 4.22 22.86
C TYR A 61 12.48 4.54 21.68
N GLY A 62 11.97 3.50 21.02
CA GLY A 62 11.11 3.66 19.87
C GLY A 62 10.33 2.41 19.48
N LYS A 63 9.41 2.59 18.53
CA LYS A 63 8.67 1.50 17.89
C LYS A 63 9.35 1.08 16.59
N VAL A 64 9.38 -0.21 16.34
CA VAL A 64 9.86 -0.78 15.07
C VAL A 64 8.67 -0.92 14.13
N VAL A 65 8.83 -0.46 12.90
CA VAL A 65 7.85 -0.59 11.83
C VAL A 65 8.51 -1.26 10.63
N VAL A 66 7.91 -2.34 10.16
CA VAL A 66 8.38 -3.14 9.04
C VAL A 66 7.45 -2.95 7.86
N ASP A 67 7.97 -2.52 6.73
CA ASP A 67 7.27 -2.59 5.45
C ASP A 67 7.35 -4.03 4.92
N LEU A 68 6.24 -4.75 4.99
CA LEU A 68 6.11 -6.14 4.55
C LEU A 68 6.24 -6.31 3.02
N ARG A 69 6.14 -5.24 2.22
CA ARG A 69 6.36 -5.32 0.76
C ARG A 69 7.84 -5.22 0.41
N SER A 70 8.57 -4.35 1.09
CA SER A 70 9.99 -4.06 0.76
C SER A 70 10.99 -4.65 1.74
N GLY A 71 10.50 -5.20 2.86
CA GLY A 71 11.31 -5.62 4.00
C GLY A 71 11.92 -4.47 4.79
N LYS A 72 11.73 -3.20 4.40
CA LYS A 72 12.39 -2.05 5.05
C LYS A 72 11.91 -1.90 6.49
N ILE A 73 12.88 -1.70 7.38
CA ILE A 73 12.65 -1.57 8.82
C ILE A 73 12.97 -0.13 9.22
N TRP A 74 12.01 0.47 9.91
CA TRP A 74 12.07 1.85 10.39
C TRP A 74 11.94 1.88 11.91
N GLY A 75 12.74 2.72 12.56
CA GLY A 75 12.62 3.04 13.97
C GLY A 75 11.92 4.37 14.15
N PHE A 76 10.86 4.41 14.94
CA PHE A 76 10.14 5.62 15.32
C PHE A 76 10.44 5.97 16.78
N PRO A 77 11.27 7.00 17.05
CA PRO A 77 11.58 7.44 18.42
C PRO A 77 10.32 7.82 19.19
N THR A 78 10.10 7.20 20.35
CA THR A 78 9.03 7.53 21.30
C THR A 78 9.58 8.32 22.48
N GLY A 79 10.87 8.18 22.78
CA GLY A 79 11.55 8.87 23.89
C GLY A 79 11.25 8.32 25.28
N THR A 80 10.19 7.51 25.42
CA THR A 80 9.75 6.87 26.66
C THR A 80 9.39 5.41 26.40
N VAL A 81 9.34 4.61 27.46
CA VAL A 81 8.93 3.19 27.41
C VAL A 81 7.41 3.03 27.42
N ASP A 82 6.68 4.08 27.79
CA ASP A 82 5.22 4.09 27.84
C ASP A 82 4.60 3.90 26.45
N PRO A 83 3.37 3.36 26.36
CA PRO A 83 2.66 3.22 25.10
C PRO A 83 2.56 4.57 24.36
N TYR A 84 3.06 4.60 23.12
CA TYR A 84 2.97 5.77 22.27
C TYR A 84 1.55 5.91 21.66
N PRO A 85 0.99 7.12 21.57
CA PRO A 85 1.56 8.40 22.02
C PRO A 85 1.42 8.60 23.53
N SER A 86 2.52 8.92 24.21
CA SER A 86 2.56 9.29 25.63
C SER A 86 3.13 10.70 25.75
N TYR A 87 2.25 11.69 25.87
CA TYR A 87 2.62 13.06 26.22
C TYR A 87 1.70 13.56 27.34
N PRO A 88 2.18 13.57 28.61
CA PRO A 88 1.34 13.99 29.73
C PRO A 88 1.25 15.51 29.91
N LEU A 89 2.06 16.30 29.19
CA LEU A 89 2.26 17.74 29.46
C LEU A 89 1.96 18.69 28.28
N ASP A 90 1.74 18.18 27.06
CA ASP A 90 1.41 18.99 25.88
C ASP A 90 0.16 18.42 25.21
N SER A 91 -0.77 19.29 24.82
CA SER A 91 -2.01 18.93 24.13
C SER A 91 -1.84 18.76 22.62
N LYS A 92 -0.64 19.04 22.09
CA LYS A 92 -0.33 18.85 20.67
C LYS A 92 -0.03 17.38 20.35
N PRO A 93 -0.58 16.85 19.24
CA PRO A 93 -0.19 15.53 18.75
C PRO A 93 1.31 15.45 18.50
N SER A 94 1.99 14.51 19.17
CA SER A 94 3.41 14.25 18.93
C SER A 94 3.60 13.55 17.57
N VAL A 95 4.59 14.01 16.80
CA VAL A 95 4.97 13.42 15.50
C VAL A 95 6.38 12.86 15.62
N SER A 96 6.49 11.53 15.58
CA SER A 96 7.77 10.84 15.55
C SER A 96 8.30 10.72 14.11
N LYS A 97 9.55 11.15 13.89
CA LYS A 97 10.21 11.04 12.58
C LYS A 97 10.99 9.72 12.52
N PRO A 98 10.76 8.88 11.48
CA PRO A 98 11.45 7.61 11.39
C PRO A 98 12.93 7.77 11.02
N PHE A 99 13.73 6.79 11.43
CA PHE A 99 15.06 6.56 10.89
C PHE A 99 15.18 5.11 10.40
N ALA A 100 16.01 4.88 9.38
CA ALA A 100 16.20 3.56 8.83
C ALA A 100 16.95 2.68 9.84
N LEU A 101 16.47 1.47 10.08
CA LEU A 101 17.15 0.46 10.91
C LEU A 101 17.80 -0.63 10.06
N GLY A 102 17.15 -1.00 8.96
CA GLY A 102 17.63 -2.07 8.09
C GLY A 102 16.57 -2.56 7.12
N ARG A 103 16.74 -3.80 6.65
CA ARG A 103 15.82 -4.46 5.73
C ARG A 103 15.85 -5.98 5.94
N TYR A 104 14.69 -6.62 6.00
CA TYR A 104 14.58 -8.07 5.86
C TYR A 104 14.67 -8.46 4.38
N ALA A 105 15.48 -9.46 4.06
CA ALA A 105 15.56 -10.05 2.72
C ALA A 105 14.50 -11.15 2.60
N PHE A 106 13.23 -10.77 2.45
CA PHE A 106 12.14 -11.74 2.31
C PHE A 106 12.32 -12.65 1.10
N GLU A 107 13.01 -12.18 0.06
CA GLU A 107 13.42 -12.95 -1.11
C GLU A 107 14.22 -14.22 -0.81
N ASP A 108 14.91 -14.28 0.34
CA ASP A 108 15.71 -15.44 0.73
C ASP A 108 14.89 -16.55 1.42
N THR A 109 13.61 -16.33 1.68
CA THR A 109 12.75 -17.29 2.40
C THR A 109 12.15 -18.40 1.52
N GLU A 110 12.19 -18.24 0.20
CA GLU A 110 11.62 -19.19 -0.78
C GLU A 110 12.66 -20.20 -1.33
N LYS A 111 13.82 -20.33 -0.69
CA LYS A 111 14.89 -21.27 -1.09
C LYS A 111 14.71 -22.67 -0.49
#